data_AF-A0A803LJ77-F1
#
_entry.id   AF-A0A803LJ77-F1
#
_cell.length_a   1.000
_cell.length_b   1.000
_cell.length_c   1.000
_cell.angle_alpha   90.00
_cell.angle_beta   90.00
_cell.angle_gamma   90.00
#
_symmetry.space_group_name_H-M   'P 1'
#
loop_
_entity.id
_entity.type
_entity.pdbx_description
1 polymer ?
#
loop_
_entity_poly.entity_id
_entity_poly.type
_entity_poly.pdbx_seq_one_letter_code
_entity_poly.pdbx_strand_id
1 'polypeptide(L)'
;MANIQEYAAVKQSQRIEVRPGEFIPLSRSDVNVPEEAKEMEIEAYLMDYDSVSPDDEIANGKAIFLVKASGESDKKTITGKYGSIEVNVLWG
;
A
#
# COMPACT_ATOMS: atom_id res chain seq x y z
N MET A 1 17.74 24.30 -23.34
CA MET A 1 16.45 24.33 -22.63
C MET A 1 16.00 22.88 -22.48
N ALA A 2 15.98 22.35 -21.26
CA ALA A 2 15.66 20.94 -21.02
C ALA A 2 14.15 20.78 -20.88
N ASN A 3 13.58 19.91 -21.73
CA ASN A 3 12.17 19.59 -21.79
C ASN A 3 11.88 18.54 -20.70
N ILE A 4 11.17 18.92 -19.65
CA ILE A 4 10.73 18.01 -18.60
C ILE A 4 9.53 17.27 -19.18
N GLN A 5 9.73 16.03 -19.62
CA GLN A 5 8.61 15.16 -19.98
C GLN A 5 7.81 14.84 -18.71
N GLU A 6 6.67 15.52 -18.66
CA GLU A 6 5.47 15.25 -17.90
C GLU A 6 5.28 13.75 -17.59
N TYR A 7 5.04 13.52 -16.30
CA TYR A 7 4.86 12.24 -15.63
C TYR A 7 4.00 11.26 -16.43
N ALA A 8 4.60 10.14 -16.81
CA ALA A 8 3.89 9.05 -17.45
C ALA A 8 2.73 8.58 -16.55
N ALA A 9 1.53 8.61 -17.13
CA ALA A 9 0.26 8.21 -16.56
C ALA A 9 0.35 6.99 -15.63
N VAL A 10 -0.12 7.16 -14.40
CA VAL A 10 -0.49 6.04 -13.53
C VAL A 10 -1.53 5.22 -14.30
N LYS A 11 -1.16 4.02 -14.73
CA LYS A 11 -2.12 3.05 -15.25
C LYS A 11 -3.18 2.86 -14.17
N GLN A 12 -4.37 3.38 -14.43
CA GLN A 12 -5.56 3.23 -13.60
C GLN A 12 -5.64 1.77 -13.11
N SER A 13 -5.46 1.58 -11.80
CA SER A 13 -5.53 0.27 -11.17
C SER A 13 -6.87 -0.35 -11.53
N GLN A 14 -6.85 -1.65 -11.86
CA GLN A 14 -8.08 -2.40 -12.03
C GLN A 14 -8.90 -2.27 -10.74
N ARG A 15 -10.15 -1.80 -10.86
CA ARG A 15 -11.08 -1.80 -9.73
C ARG A 15 -11.17 -3.23 -9.20
N ILE A 16 -10.93 -3.39 -7.91
CA ILE A 16 -11.12 -4.63 -7.18
C ILE A 16 -12.35 -4.47 -6.29
N GLU A 17 -13.25 -5.44 -6.33
CA GLU A 17 -14.39 -5.46 -5.41
C GLU A 17 -13.92 -6.13 -4.11
N VAL A 18 -13.89 -5.34 -3.04
CA VAL A 18 -13.54 -5.77 -1.69
C VAL A 18 -14.48 -5.08 -0.70
N ARG A 19 -14.86 -5.76 0.37
CA ARG A 19 -15.75 -5.23 1.41
C ARG A 19 -14.99 -4.95 2.71
N PRO A 20 -15.54 -4.13 3.63
CA PRO A 20 -14.94 -3.95 4.94
C PRO A 20 -14.69 -5.30 5.64
N GLY A 21 -13.44 -5.52 6.06
CA GLY A 21 -12.99 -6.76 6.70
C GLY A 21 -12.45 -7.83 5.74
N GLU A 22 -12.61 -7.66 4.42
CA GLU A 22 -11.98 -8.54 3.43
C GLU A 22 -10.53 -8.12 3.17
N PHE A 23 -9.70 -9.09 2.78
CA PHE A 23 -8.32 -8.82 2.39
C PHE A 23 -8.26 -8.18 1.00
N ILE A 24 -7.49 -7.10 0.89
CA ILE A 24 -7.15 -6.50 -0.38
C ILE A 24 -6.09 -7.38 -1.06
N PRO A 25 -6.36 -7.95 -2.26
CA PRO A 25 -5.37 -8.73 -2.98
C PRO A 25 -4.17 -7.86 -3.35
N LEU A 26 -2.98 -8.27 -2.92
CA LEU A 26 -1.73 -7.62 -3.31
C LEU A 26 -1.34 -8.07 -4.72
N SER A 27 -0.85 -7.13 -5.53
CA SER A 27 -0.25 -7.45 -6.83
C SER A 27 1.02 -8.30 -6.69
N ARG A 28 1.67 -8.21 -5.53
CA ARG A 28 2.84 -9.01 -5.14
C ARG A 28 2.83 -9.21 -3.63
N SER A 29 2.74 -10.48 -3.19
CA SER A 29 2.73 -10.86 -1.77
C SER A 29 4.12 -11.02 -1.16
N ASP A 30 5.14 -11.25 -1.99
CA ASP A 30 6.49 -11.59 -1.56
C ASP A 30 7.51 -10.62 -2.14
N VAL A 31 8.32 -10.00 -1.29
CA VAL A 31 9.33 -9.01 -1.66
C VAL A 31 10.67 -9.44 -1.09
N ASN A 32 11.71 -9.40 -1.91
CA ASN A 32 13.08 -9.62 -1.44
C ASN A 32 13.60 -8.31 -0.85
N VAL A 33 13.98 -8.34 0.42
CA VAL A 33 14.62 -7.23 1.11
C VAL A 33 16.13 -7.51 1.16
N PRO A 34 17.01 -6.56 0.77
CA PRO A 34 18.45 -6.73 0.88
C PRO A 34 18.89 -7.05 2.31
N GLU A 35 19.90 -7.89 2.49
CA GLU A 35 20.37 -8.37 3.80
C GLU A 35 20.85 -7.21 4.70
N GLU A 36 21.42 -6.17 4.09
CA GLU A 36 21.89 -4.97 4.78
C GLU A 36 20.78 -3.97 5.14
N ALA A 37 19.57 -4.16 4.61
CA ALA A 37 18.47 -3.24 4.86
C ALA A 37 17.99 -3.36 6.30
N LYS A 38 17.80 -2.21 6.95
CA LYS A 38 17.26 -2.13 8.31
C LYS A 38 15.76 -1.83 8.33
N GLU A 39 15.25 -1.30 7.23
CA GLU A 39 13.89 -0.78 7.10
C GLU A 39 13.30 -1.15 5.74
N MET A 40 12.00 -1.42 5.73
CA MET A 40 11.17 -1.55 4.55
C MET A 40 10.02 -0.55 4.63
N GLU A 41 9.89 0.28 3.59
CA GLU A 41 8.77 1.21 3.43
C GLU A 41 7.70 0.61 2.51
N ILE A 42 6.46 0.64 2.95
CA ILE A 42 5.28 0.31 2.14
C ILE A 42 4.45 1.59 1.98
N GLU A 43 4.21 1.99 0.74
CA GLU A 43 3.34 3.11 0.37
C GLU A 43 2.03 2.59 -0.20
N ALA A 44 0.93 3.22 0.20
CA ALA A 44 -0.40 2.89 -0.31
C ALA A 44 -1.21 4.15 -0.60
N TYR A 45 -1.90 4.12 -1.74
CA TYR A 45 -2.92 5.09 -2.12
C TYR A 45 -4.16 4.33 -2.59
N LEU A 46 -5.24 4.40 -1.81
CA LEU A 46 -6.49 3.69 -2.02
C LEU A 46 -7.67 4.64 -1.87
N MET A 47 -8.53 4.61 -2.87
CA MET A 47 -9.81 5.30 -2.91
C MET A 47 -10.91 4.25 -2.93
N ASP A 48 -12.01 4.50 -2.24
CA ASP A 48 -13.21 3.72 -2.50
C ASP A 48 -13.78 4.06 -3.88
N TYR A 49 -14.70 3.22 -4.33
CA TYR A 49 -15.42 3.48 -5.57
C TYR A 49 -16.87 3.09 -5.40
N ASP A 50 -17.73 4.10 -5.31
CA ASP A 50 -19.16 3.95 -5.49
C ASP A 50 -19.75 5.09 -6.34
N SER A 51 -21.02 4.96 -6.72
CA SER A 51 -21.71 5.92 -7.59
C SER A 51 -22.30 7.12 -6.84
N VAL A 52 -22.29 7.11 -5.51
CA VAL A 52 -22.98 8.08 -4.65
C VAL A 52 -22.00 9.12 -4.09
N SER A 53 -20.84 8.68 -3.61
CA SER A 53 -19.69 9.49 -3.22
C SER A 53 -18.45 8.91 -3.88
N PRO A 54 -18.16 9.26 -5.15
CA PRO A 54 -16.87 8.94 -5.71
C PRO A 54 -15.78 9.64 -4.90
N ASP A 55 -14.66 8.95 -4.69
CA ASP A 55 -13.40 9.47 -4.16
C ASP A 55 -13.30 9.61 -2.63
N ASP A 56 -13.89 8.70 -1.82
CA ASP A 56 -13.56 8.65 -0.40
C ASP A 56 -12.21 7.94 -0.19
N GLU A 57 -11.21 8.74 0.23
CA GLU A 57 -9.86 8.27 0.51
C GLU A 57 -9.83 7.28 1.69
N ILE A 58 -9.47 6.03 1.38
CA ILE A 58 -9.30 4.95 2.37
C ILE A 58 -7.89 4.99 2.96
N ALA A 59 -6.86 5.18 2.13
CA ALA A 59 -5.48 5.22 2.59
C ALA A 59 -4.63 6.11 1.68
N ASN A 60 -3.78 6.94 2.27
CA ASN A 60 -2.81 7.75 1.54
C ASN A 60 -1.59 8.02 2.42
N GLY A 61 -0.56 7.21 2.25
CA GLY A 61 0.66 7.37 3.03
C GLY A 61 1.55 6.14 3.09
N LYS A 62 2.38 6.10 4.12
CA LYS A 62 3.52 5.18 4.23
C LYS A 62 3.54 4.49 5.59
N ALA A 63 3.95 3.22 5.58
CA ALA A 63 4.28 2.45 6.76
C ALA A 63 5.73 1.97 6.70
N ILE A 64 6.53 2.34 7.70
CA ILE A 64 7.94 1.93 7.81
C ILE A 64 8.03 0.78 8.82
N PHE A 65 8.59 -0.34 8.37
CA PHE A 65 8.83 -1.53 9.16
C PHE A 65 10.33 -1.75 9.37
N LEU A 66 10.75 -2.04 10.60
CA LEU A 66 12.10 -2.53 10.85
C LEU A 66 12.21 -3.98 10.36
N VAL A 67 13.31 -4.32 9.69
CA VAL A 67 13.60 -5.70 9.28
C VAL A 67 13.82 -6.56 10.53
N LYS A 68 13.15 -7.72 10.60
CA LYS A 68 13.19 -8.65 11.73
C LYS A 68 13.72 -10.02 11.32
N ALA A 69 13.94 -10.90 12.31
CA ALA A 69 14.35 -12.26 12.02
C ALA A 69 13.23 -13.06 11.35
N SER A 70 13.63 -14.10 10.62
CA SER A 70 12.71 -15.05 9.98
C SER A 70 11.72 -15.63 11.00
N GLY A 71 10.43 -15.64 10.62
CA GLY A 71 9.30 -16.09 11.45
C GLY A 71 8.67 -15.01 12.31
N GLU A 72 9.26 -13.81 12.41
CA GLU A 72 8.64 -12.68 13.09
C GLU A 72 7.57 -12.00 12.21
N SER A 73 6.58 -11.36 12.84
CA SER A 73 5.57 -10.57 12.15
C SER A 73 5.48 -9.15 12.69
N ASP A 74 4.95 -8.25 11.87
CA ASP A 74 4.62 -6.89 12.27
C ASP A 74 3.37 -6.41 11.52
N LYS A 75 2.68 -5.42 12.09
CA LYS A 75 1.53 -4.80 11.46
C LYS A 75 1.47 -3.31 11.73
N LYS A 76 1.12 -2.55 10.69
CA LYS A 76 0.99 -1.09 10.77
C LYS A 76 -0.21 -0.62 9.96
N THR A 77 -0.80 0.46 10.43
CA THR A 77 -1.95 1.09 9.79
C THR A 77 -1.49 2.21 8.87
N ILE A 78 -2.08 2.30 7.68
CA ILE A 78 -2.02 3.50 6.83
C ILE A 78 -3.43 4.09 6.82
N THR A 79 -3.55 5.33 7.30
CA THR A 79 -4.82 6.03 7.46
C THR A 79 -5.03 7.02 6.33
N GLY A 80 -6.20 6.99 5.71
CA GLY A 80 -6.68 8.04 4.80
C GLY A 80 -7.67 8.96 5.51
N LYS A 81 -8.26 9.88 4.75
CA LYS A 81 -9.24 10.84 5.27
C LYS A 81 -10.49 10.18 5.87
N TYR A 82 -10.96 9.08 5.29
CA TYR A 82 -12.24 8.46 5.65
C TYR A 82 -12.13 6.97 6.04
N GLY A 83 -10.95 6.38 5.87
CA GLY A 83 -10.72 4.98 6.18
C GLY A 83 -9.29 4.70 6.62
N SER A 84 -8.99 3.42 6.71
CA SER A 84 -7.63 2.94 6.90
C SER A 84 -7.48 1.51 6.38
N ILE A 85 -6.23 1.12 6.16
CA ILE A 85 -5.83 -0.27 5.93
C ILE A 85 -4.85 -0.72 7.00
N GLU A 86 -4.84 -2.03 7.28
CA GLU A 86 -3.80 -2.68 8.07
C GLU A 86 -2.87 -3.45 7.12
N VAL A 87 -1.58 -3.10 7.13
CA VAL A 87 -0.53 -3.80 6.42
C VAL A 87 0.09 -4.80 7.38
N ASN A 88 0.06 -6.08 7.03
CA ASN A 88 0.63 -7.17 7.80
C ASN A 88 1.86 -7.71 7.06
N VAL A 89 3.00 -7.82 7.76
CA VAL A 89 4.27 -8.33 7.23
C VAL A 89 4.69 -9.56 8.03
N LEU A 90 5.04 -10.63 7.32
CA LEU A 90 5.70 -11.82 7.85
C LEU A 90 7.11 -11.86 7.27
N TRP A 91 8.12 -11.95 8.14
CA TRP A 91 9.53 -12.00 7.73
C TRP A 91 9.94 -13.45 7.41
N GLY A 92 10.48 -13.66 6.22
CA GLY A 92 10.90 -14.96 5.68
C GLY A 92 12.33 -15.34 6.04
#